data_AF-A0A8D1ZFY8-F1
#
_entry.id   AF-A0A8D1ZFY8-F1
#
_cell.length_a   1.000
_cell.length_b   1.000
_cell.length_c   1.000
_cell.angle_alpha   90.00
_cell.angle_beta   90.00
_cell.angle_gamma   90.00
#
_symmetry.space_group_name_H-M   'P 1'
#
loop_
_entity.id
_entity.type
_entity.pdbx_description
1 polymer ?
#
loop_
_entity_poly.entity_id
_entity_poly.type
_entity_poly.pdbx_seq_one_letter_code
_entity_poly.pdbx_strand_id
1 'polypeptide(L)'
;MAENFPNLKETDIQIQEAQRIPNKTNPNRHTPRHIIINMAQVKVRILKAVREKLRVNYKGTLIRLSAGFFTETLQARRECHDISKVLKGKNSQPRILYPARISFKIEGEIKNFSNKQKPKEYSNTKPILKEILEGLLGKK
;
A
#
# COMPACT_ATOMS: atom_id res chain seq x y z
N MET A 1 -3.20 -11.60 -20.37
CA MET A 1 -2.61 -10.41 -19.71
C MET A 1 -2.00 -9.43 -20.71
N ALA A 2 -1.63 -9.89 -21.90
CA ALA A 2 -1.01 -9.11 -22.97
C ALA A 2 -1.67 -7.74 -23.27
N GLU A 3 -3.01 -7.66 -23.28
CA GLU A 3 -3.74 -6.39 -23.51
C GLU A 3 -3.33 -5.30 -22.49
N ASN A 4 -3.11 -5.69 -21.24
CA ASN A 4 -2.78 -4.73 -20.20
C ASN A 4 -1.29 -4.59 -19.92
N PHE A 5 -0.56 -5.68 -19.95
CA PHE A 5 0.84 -5.73 -19.54
C PHE A 5 1.65 -6.54 -20.54
N PRO A 6 1.98 -5.98 -21.72
CA PRO A 6 2.75 -6.69 -22.75
C PRO A 6 4.14 -7.12 -22.26
N ASN A 7 4.69 -6.43 -21.26
CA ASN A 7 6.00 -6.72 -20.65
C ASN A 7 5.98 -7.88 -19.63
N LEU A 8 4.81 -8.39 -19.25
CA LEU A 8 4.69 -9.56 -18.38
C LEU A 8 4.59 -10.81 -19.24
N LYS A 9 5.70 -11.56 -19.34
CA LYS A 9 5.71 -12.88 -20.00
C LYS A 9 4.73 -13.80 -19.26
N GLU A 10 3.74 -14.32 -19.97
CA GLU A 10 2.66 -15.13 -19.38
C GLU A 10 3.15 -16.47 -18.80
N THR A 11 4.32 -16.93 -19.25
CA THR A 11 4.96 -18.20 -18.84
C THR A 11 5.34 -18.26 -17.36
N ASP A 12 5.54 -17.13 -16.69
CA ASP A 12 6.04 -17.11 -15.31
C ASP A 12 4.91 -17.16 -14.26
N ILE A 13 3.65 -17.06 -14.69
CA ILE A 13 2.52 -16.78 -13.79
C ILE A 13 1.91 -18.06 -13.25
N GLN A 14 2.37 -18.48 -12.08
CA GLN A 14 1.75 -19.58 -11.31
C GLN A 14 0.67 -19.03 -10.36
N ILE A 15 -0.59 -19.40 -10.61
CA ILE A 15 -1.72 -19.12 -9.74
C ILE A 15 -1.97 -20.33 -8.85
N GLN A 16 -1.94 -20.15 -7.54
CA GLN A 16 -2.23 -21.22 -6.58
C GLN A 16 -3.73 -21.38 -6.34
N GLU A 17 -4.43 -20.24 -6.19
CA GLU A 17 -5.86 -20.24 -5.89
C GLU A 17 -6.48 -18.92 -6.36
N ALA A 18 -7.72 -18.96 -6.81
CA ALA A 18 -8.52 -17.78 -7.09
C ALA A 18 -9.94 -17.99 -6.58
N GLN A 19 -10.39 -17.12 -5.68
CA GLN A 19 -11.71 -17.22 -5.08
C GLN A 19 -12.39 -15.87 -4.93
N ARG A 20 -13.73 -15.84 -5.02
CA ARG A 20 -14.52 -14.66 -4.67
C ARG A 20 -14.76 -14.63 -3.18
N ILE A 21 -14.69 -13.44 -2.57
CA ILE A 21 -15.01 -13.28 -1.15
C ILE A 21 -16.45 -13.80 -0.89
N PRO A 22 -16.66 -14.62 0.15
CA PRO A 22 -17.99 -15.13 0.49
C PRO A 22 -18.97 -14.01 0.83
N ASN A 23 -20.25 -14.20 0.53
CA ASN A 23 -21.29 -13.16 0.70
C ASN A 23 -21.70 -12.92 2.18
N LYS A 24 -21.01 -13.56 3.14
CA LYS A 24 -21.38 -13.55 4.56
C LYS A 24 -21.30 -12.17 5.21
N THR A 25 -20.50 -11.24 4.68
CA THR A 25 -20.24 -9.95 5.33
C THR A 25 -21.27 -8.86 5.01
N ASN A 26 -21.97 -8.92 3.88
CA ASN A 26 -23.09 -8.02 3.56
C ASN A 26 -23.96 -8.59 2.42
N PRO A 27 -25.10 -9.22 2.75
CA PRO A 27 -25.97 -9.84 1.74
C PRO A 27 -26.63 -8.81 0.80
N ASN A 28 -26.77 -7.55 1.23
CA ASN A 28 -27.45 -6.48 0.50
C ASN A 28 -26.50 -5.62 -0.35
N ARG A 29 -25.28 -6.10 -0.60
CA ARG A 29 -24.27 -5.35 -1.36
C ARG A 29 -24.55 -5.42 -2.87
N HIS A 30 -24.92 -4.30 -3.47
CA HIS A 30 -25.13 -4.18 -4.93
C HIS A 30 -23.84 -4.05 -5.76
N THR A 31 -22.68 -3.83 -5.14
CA THR A 31 -21.39 -3.74 -5.86
C THR A 31 -20.73 -5.13 -6.04
N PRO A 32 -19.99 -5.36 -7.14
CA PRO A 32 -19.30 -6.63 -7.36
C PRO A 32 -18.35 -7.00 -6.22
N ARG A 33 -18.32 -8.30 -5.88
CA ARG A 33 -17.44 -8.84 -4.85
C ARG A 33 -15.98 -8.82 -5.33
N HIS A 34 -15.05 -8.56 -4.41
CA HIS A 34 -13.64 -8.67 -4.73
C HIS A 34 -13.24 -10.14 -4.99
N ILE A 35 -12.34 -10.33 -5.94
CA ILE A 35 -11.71 -11.62 -6.23
C ILE A 35 -10.33 -11.60 -5.56
N ILE A 36 -10.04 -12.61 -4.75
CA ILE A 36 -8.75 -12.85 -4.14
C ILE A 36 -8.02 -13.87 -5.01
N ILE A 37 -6.81 -13.53 -5.43
CA ILE A 37 -5.96 -14.43 -6.21
C ILE A 37 -4.65 -14.61 -5.42
N ASN A 38 -4.37 -15.85 -5.03
CA ASN A 38 -3.13 -16.26 -4.38
C ASN A 38 -2.11 -16.63 -5.46
N MET A 39 -0.98 -15.93 -5.45
CA MET A 39 0.14 -16.10 -6.37
C MET A 39 1.44 -16.15 -5.58
N ALA A 40 2.36 -17.06 -5.93
CA ALA A 40 3.57 -17.29 -5.15
C ALA A 40 4.69 -16.26 -5.43
N GLN A 41 5.04 -16.02 -6.70
CA GLN A 41 6.30 -15.31 -7.03
C GLN A 41 6.10 -14.02 -7.85
N VAL A 42 5.05 -13.92 -8.66
CA VAL A 42 4.89 -12.81 -9.63
C VAL A 42 4.11 -11.62 -9.07
N LYS A 43 3.60 -11.71 -7.83
CA LYS A 43 2.75 -10.67 -7.19
C LYS A 43 3.40 -9.29 -7.21
N VAL A 44 4.69 -9.19 -6.88
CA VAL A 44 5.40 -7.91 -6.79
C VAL A 44 5.56 -7.26 -8.17
N ARG A 45 5.92 -8.06 -9.19
CA ARG A 45 6.10 -7.59 -10.57
C ARG A 45 4.78 -7.07 -11.15
N ILE A 46 3.68 -7.80 -10.95
CA ILE A 46 2.34 -7.39 -11.42
C ILE A 46 1.92 -6.06 -10.76
N LEU A 47 2.06 -5.94 -9.44
CA LEU A 47 1.69 -4.72 -8.72
C LEU A 47 2.56 -3.52 -9.13
N LYS A 48 3.82 -3.73 -9.52
CA LYS A 48 4.68 -2.69 -10.07
C LYS A 48 4.17 -2.23 -11.43
N ALA A 49 3.88 -3.17 -12.34
CA ALA A 49 3.34 -2.87 -13.67
C ALA A 49 1.98 -2.15 -13.60
N VAL A 50 1.11 -2.55 -12.67
CA VAL A 50 -0.18 -1.88 -12.40
C VAL A 50 0.03 -0.41 -12.02
N ARG A 51 1.01 -0.12 -11.16
CA ARG A 51 1.31 1.26 -10.72
C ARG A 51 1.88 2.11 -11.85
N GLU A 52 2.72 1.54 -12.70
CA GLU A 52 3.31 2.24 -13.86
C GLU A 52 2.23 2.58 -14.90
N LYS A 53 1.32 1.63 -15.18
CA LYS A 53 0.25 1.85 -16.16
C LYS A 53 -0.88 2.75 -15.66
N LEU A 54 -1.16 2.75 -14.36
CA LEU A 54 -2.26 3.46 -13.66
C LEU A 54 -3.69 3.05 -14.09
N ARG A 55 -3.92 2.69 -15.34
CA ARG A 55 -5.22 2.27 -15.91
C ARG A 55 -5.16 0.82 -16.37
N VAL A 56 -5.94 -0.03 -15.71
CA VAL A 56 -6.06 -1.45 -16.04
C VAL A 56 -7.49 -1.71 -16.44
N ASN A 57 -7.71 -2.20 -17.65
CA ASN A 57 -9.04 -2.36 -18.22
C ASN A 57 -9.33 -3.85 -18.39
N TYR A 58 -10.54 -4.28 -18.10
CA TYR A 58 -11.01 -5.63 -18.44
C TYR A 58 -12.30 -5.50 -19.23
N LYS A 59 -12.28 -5.94 -20.50
CA LYS A 59 -13.43 -5.84 -21.42
C LYS A 59 -14.03 -4.42 -21.44
N GLY A 60 -13.18 -3.40 -21.59
CA GLY A 60 -13.59 -1.99 -21.61
C GLY A 60 -13.93 -1.36 -20.25
N THR A 61 -13.97 -2.14 -19.16
CA THR A 61 -14.26 -1.61 -17.81
C THR A 61 -12.97 -1.40 -17.01
N LEU A 62 -12.84 -0.25 -16.34
CA LEU A 62 -11.70 0.01 -15.45
C LEU A 62 -11.75 -0.90 -14.21
N ILE A 63 -10.66 -1.63 -13.96
CA ILE A 63 -10.50 -2.49 -12.79
C ILE A 63 -9.36 -2.01 -11.91
N ARG A 64 -9.51 -2.19 -10.60
CA ARG A 64 -8.48 -1.83 -9.62
C ARG A 64 -7.84 -3.09 -9.05
N LEU A 65 -6.54 -3.23 -9.31
CA LEU A 65 -5.72 -4.30 -8.73
C LEU A 65 -4.93 -3.75 -7.54
N SER A 66 -5.08 -4.41 -6.39
CA SER A 66 -4.41 -4.04 -5.14
C SER A 66 -3.85 -5.29 -4.47
N ALA A 67 -2.77 -5.12 -3.71
CA ALA A 67 -2.27 -6.19 -2.86
C ALA A 67 -3.29 -6.51 -1.75
N GLY A 68 -3.67 -7.79 -1.62
CA GLY A 68 -4.31 -8.30 -0.42
C GLY A 68 -3.34 -8.29 0.76
N PHE A 69 -3.83 -7.86 1.92
CA PHE A 69 -3.12 -7.79 3.19
C PHE A 69 -4.01 -8.41 4.27
N PHE A 70 -3.40 -9.07 5.26
CA PHE A 70 -4.11 -9.43 6.50
C PHE A 70 -4.60 -8.18 7.23
N THR A 71 -5.59 -8.35 8.10
CA THR A 71 -6.23 -7.27 8.86
C THR A 71 -5.21 -6.43 9.63
N GLU A 72 -4.24 -7.06 10.29
CA GLU A 72 -3.16 -6.39 11.02
C GLU A 72 -2.29 -5.51 10.12
N THR A 73 -1.94 -6.02 8.93
CA THR A 73 -1.12 -5.26 7.97
C THR A 73 -1.92 -4.12 7.34
N LEU A 74 -3.24 -4.27 7.16
CA LEU A 74 -4.11 -3.18 6.73
C LEU A 74 -4.16 -2.06 7.76
N GLN A 75 -4.24 -2.41 9.04
CA GLN A 75 -4.25 -1.41 10.12
C GLN A 75 -2.93 -0.64 10.17
N ALA A 76 -1.80 -1.35 10.17
CA ALA A 76 -0.47 -0.73 10.12
C ALA A 76 -0.29 0.17 8.88
N ARG A 77 -0.90 -0.19 7.73
CA ARG A 77 -0.91 0.66 6.52
C ARG A 77 -1.72 1.94 6.66
N ARG A 78 -2.86 1.91 7.35
CA ARG A 78 -3.66 3.12 7.60
C ARG A 78 -2.84 4.10 8.43
N GLU A 79 -2.20 3.61 9.48
CA GLU A 79 -1.33 4.42 10.31
C GLU A 79 -0.13 5.00 9.53
N CYS A 80 0.51 4.19 8.68
CA CYS A 80 1.56 4.68 7.78
C CYS A 80 1.04 5.74 6.80
N HIS A 81 -0.21 5.62 6.34
CA HIS A 81 -0.84 6.58 5.44
C HIS A 81 -1.05 7.94 6.12
N ASP A 82 -1.53 7.94 7.37
CA ASP A 82 -1.74 9.16 8.15
C ASP A 82 -0.41 9.90 8.38
N ILE A 83 0.65 9.17 8.76
CA ILE A 83 2.01 9.73 8.90
C ILE A 83 2.51 10.29 7.57
N SER A 84 2.33 9.54 6.47
CA SER A 84 2.74 9.99 5.13
C SER A 84 2.01 11.27 4.71
N LYS A 85 0.74 11.45 5.09
CA LYS A 85 -0.05 12.65 4.77
C LYS A 85 0.57 13.90 5.38
N VAL A 86 1.03 13.81 6.63
CA VAL A 86 1.66 14.91 7.34
C VAL A 86 3.06 15.21 6.83
N LEU A 87 3.85 14.16 6.56
CA LEU A 87 5.19 14.30 5.98
C LEU A 87 5.17 14.92 4.57
N LYS A 88 4.08 14.74 3.79
CA LYS A 88 3.93 15.41 2.49
C LYS A 88 3.84 16.93 2.60
N GLY A 89 3.28 17.46 3.68
CA GLY A 89 3.18 18.91 3.91
C GLY A 89 4.53 19.59 4.20
N LYS A 90 5.60 18.82 4.41
CA LYS A 90 6.92 19.31 4.85
C LYS A 90 8.07 18.91 3.90
N ASN A 91 7.75 18.62 2.63
CA ASN A 91 8.73 18.29 1.58
C ASN A 91 9.59 17.02 1.81
N SER A 92 9.21 16.14 2.74
CA SER A 92 10.00 14.94 3.09
C SER A 92 9.86 13.76 2.11
N GLN A 93 9.15 13.93 1.00
CA GLN A 93 8.89 12.92 -0.06
C GLN A 93 8.62 11.49 0.49
N PRO A 94 7.60 11.30 1.34
CA PRO A 94 7.36 10.02 1.99
C PRO A 94 6.91 8.95 0.98
N ARG A 95 7.47 7.74 1.09
CA ARG A 95 7.07 6.54 0.34
C ARG A 95 6.65 5.42 1.30
N ILE A 96 5.48 4.84 1.05
CA ILE A 96 4.97 3.68 1.80
C ILE A 96 5.41 2.41 1.07
N LEU A 97 6.25 1.62 1.73
CA LEU A 97 6.81 0.37 1.23
C LEU A 97 5.99 -0.83 1.71
N TYR A 98 6.13 -1.95 1.00
CA TYR A 98 5.50 -3.20 1.39
C TYR A 98 6.25 -3.85 2.58
N PRO A 99 5.55 -4.53 3.51
CA PRO A 99 4.11 -4.63 3.65
C PRO A 99 3.47 -3.40 4.30
N ALA A 100 4.06 -2.84 5.36
CA ALA A 100 3.62 -1.62 6.04
C ALA A 100 4.84 -0.86 6.62
N ARG A 101 5.73 -0.40 5.74
CA ARG A 101 6.91 0.39 6.15
C ARG A 101 6.81 1.79 5.56
N ILE A 102 7.32 2.80 6.25
CA ILE A 102 7.40 4.17 5.74
C ILE A 102 8.85 4.60 5.57
N SER A 103 9.13 5.26 4.47
CA SER A 103 10.44 5.85 4.17
C SER A 103 10.25 7.33 3.86
N PHE A 104 11.13 8.18 4.34
CA PHE A 104 11.11 9.61 4.04
C PHE A 104 12.50 10.23 4.17
N LYS A 105 12.70 11.36 3.48
CA LYS A 105 13.94 12.12 3.52
C LYS A 105 13.86 13.18 4.61
N ILE A 106 14.85 13.20 5.51
CA ILE A 106 15.03 14.24 6.51
C ILE A 106 16.50 14.62 6.58
N GLU A 107 16.80 15.92 6.52
CA GLU A 107 18.19 16.44 6.61
C GLU A 107 19.17 15.77 5.63
N GLY A 108 18.71 15.43 4.42
CA GLY A 108 19.55 14.77 3.41
C GLY A 108 19.57 13.24 3.48
N GLU A 109 19.21 12.64 4.62
CA GLU A 109 19.22 11.20 4.81
C GLU A 109 17.84 10.56 4.56
N ILE A 110 17.82 9.36 3.96
CA ILE A 110 16.61 8.55 3.84
C ILE A 110 16.51 7.62 5.05
N LYS A 111 15.43 7.74 5.82
CA LYS A 111 15.16 6.84 6.95
C LYS A 111 13.98 5.92 6.63
N ASN A 112 14.07 4.68 7.11
CA ASN A 112 13.09 3.63 6.91
C ASN A 112 12.57 3.13 8.26
N PHE A 113 11.26 3.08 8.44
CA PHE A 113 10.61 2.64 9.68
C PHE A 113 9.57 1.55 9.42
N SER A 114 9.54 0.54 10.29
CA SER A 114 8.63 -0.62 10.17
C SER A 114 7.36 -0.53 11.01
N ASN A 115 7.31 0.38 12.00
CA ASN A 115 6.21 0.51 12.95
C ASN A 115 6.04 2.01 13.32
N LYS A 116 4.83 2.42 13.71
CA LYS A 116 4.48 3.77 14.18
C LYS A 116 5.26 4.25 15.41
N GLN A 117 5.70 3.34 16.28
CA GLN A 117 6.50 3.70 17.47
C GLN A 117 7.89 4.24 17.11
N LYS A 118 8.55 3.66 16.12
CA LYS A 118 9.94 4.03 15.78
C LYS A 118 10.09 5.48 15.24
N PRO A 119 9.17 6.00 14.39
CA PRO A 119 9.15 7.42 14.03
C PRO A 119 8.90 8.33 15.23
N LYS A 120 8.09 7.90 16.21
CA LYS A 120 7.85 8.69 17.43
C LYS A 120 9.10 8.72 18.31
N GLU A 121 9.73 7.58 18.54
CA GLU A 121 11.00 7.51 19.28
C GLU A 121 12.09 8.35 18.57
N TYR A 122 12.17 8.27 17.25
CA TYR A 122 13.08 9.10 16.44
C TYR A 122 12.73 10.60 16.49
N SER A 123 11.46 10.95 16.70
CA SER A 123 11.08 12.35 16.91
C SER A 123 11.56 12.91 18.24
N ASN A 124 11.69 12.06 19.27
CA ASN A 124 12.18 12.53 20.57
C ASN A 124 13.64 12.97 20.50
N THR A 125 14.44 12.42 19.59
CA THR A 125 15.84 12.79 19.37
C THR A 125 16.01 13.88 18.31
N LYS A 126 14.98 14.17 17.50
CA LYS A 126 15.00 15.18 16.44
C LYS A 126 13.85 16.20 16.59
N PRO A 127 14.13 17.42 17.07
CA PRO A 127 13.08 18.41 17.37
C PRO A 127 12.25 18.80 16.14
N ILE A 128 12.88 18.87 14.95
CA ILE A 128 12.19 19.15 13.68
C ILE A 128 11.13 18.07 13.38
N LEU A 129 11.44 16.80 13.63
CA LEU A 129 10.49 15.71 13.40
C LEU A 129 9.37 15.70 14.45
N LYS A 130 9.68 16.11 15.68
CA LYS A 130 8.72 16.22 16.79
C LYS A 130 7.62 17.22 16.47
N GLU A 131 7.99 18.44 16.08
CA GLU A 131 7.03 19.50 15.71
C GLU A 131 6.12 19.05 14.56
N ILE A 132 6.67 18.33 13.57
CA ILE A 132 5.92 17.80 12.43
C ILE A 132 4.91 16.73 12.86
N LEU A 133 5.29 15.83 13.77
CA LEU A 133 4.45 14.71 14.20
C LEU A 133 3.52 15.07 15.37
N GLU A 134 3.75 16.17 16.09
CA GLU A 134 2.88 16.64 17.17
C GLU A 134 1.46 16.96 16.69
N GLY A 135 1.28 17.46 15.46
CA GLY A 135 -0.04 17.65 14.85
C GLY A 135 -0.85 16.36 14.64
N LEU A 136 -0.22 15.18 14.68
CA LEU A 136 -0.88 13.87 14.68
C LEU A 136 -1.11 13.31 16.09
N LEU A 137 -0.31 13.74 17.06
CA LEU A 137 -0.27 13.22 18.42
C LEU A 137 -1.17 13.99 19.40
N GLY A 138 -1.44 15.27 19.13
CA GLY A 138 -2.30 16.13 19.96
C GLY A 138 -3.80 15.95 19.77
N LYS A 139 -4.25 15.00 18.93
CA LYS A 139 -5.65 14.59 18.86
C LYS A 139 -5.88 13.33 19.69
N LYS A 140 -5.89 13.50 21.00
CA LYS A 140 -6.69 12.70 21.93
C LYS A 140 -6.94 13.46 23.21
#